data_AF-A0A8V0ZLL4-F1
#
_entry.id   AF-A0A8V0ZLL4-F1
#
_cell.length_a   1.000
_cell.length_b   1.000
_cell.length_c   1.000
_cell.angle_alpha   90.00
_cell.angle_beta   90.00
_cell.angle_gamma   90.00
#
_symmetry.space_group_name_H-M   'P 1'
#
loop_
_entity.id
_entity.type
_entity.pdbx_description
1 polymer ?
#
loop_
_entity_poly.entity_id
_entity_poly.type
_entity_poly.pdbx_seq_one_letter_code
_entity_poly.pdbx_strand_id
1 'polypeptide(L)'
;RGGREEAGERAGGAEAVGSRSQALPRKPVPVEAGDCAVCTPLLTHGEQVDVLDRLDFVLTNISELRKEVEELRNSLQHLAADIVGEVRSHLEETQRVTRRRRFPFHRERSDSTGSSSIYFTANSGATNTDDGESEGGYTTANAESDYDRESEKESEEGEDELSCETVRTARRDSLDLVNEDETHLILDSLLDEGLGQLLQQADHLHSGDEREKREGFQLLLNNKLAVKYADQGDFLWRLARAHSDMYDITEDTDEKKSYASDGKEELEIAFQKWDQSAECHQWYAILCGQLAEHESIQKRIQTGYIFKEHIDKAIALKPEDPKSYYLLGRWCYQVSHLGWLEKKTASALFETPPTATVQDALQNFLKVEELSPGFSKAVRMYIAKCYKDMGNNSAALLWMNLASELPVNTKEDSETERELEEMRSILGE
;
A
#
# COMPACT_ATOMS: atom_id res chain seq x y z
N ARG A 1 41.37 -35.48 48.43
CA ARG A 1 41.72 -36.44 47.36
C ARG A 1 41.88 -35.60 46.10
N GLY A 2 43.05 -35.03 45.76
CA GLY A 2 44.34 -35.66 45.41
C GLY A 2 44.27 -36.10 43.94
N GLY A 3 45.16 -35.79 42.99
CA GLY A 3 46.39 -34.98 42.80
C GLY A 3 46.52 -34.73 41.27
N ARG A 4 47.11 -33.65 40.74
CA ARG A 4 48.55 -33.32 40.54
C ARG A 4 49.26 -34.07 39.39
N GLU A 5 49.70 -33.33 38.36
CA GLU A 5 51.00 -33.35 37.61
C GLU A 5 50.82 -32.46 36.33
N GLU A 6 51.48 -31.30 36.13
CA GLU A 6 52.91 -31.01 35.75
C GLU A 6 53.31 -31.58 34.37
N ALA A 7 54.14 -30.98 33.48
CA ALA A 7 54.79 -29.67 33.30
C ALA A 7 55.63 -29.72 31.97
N GLY A 8 56.05 -28.56 31.44
CA GLY A 8 57.22 -28.37 30.53
C GLY A 8 56.95 -28.45 29.01
N GLU A 9 57.54 -27.65 28.11
CA GLU A 9 58.74 -26.82 28.18
C GLU A 9 58.84 -25.82 26.98
N ARG A 10 59.58 -24.71 27.25
CA ARG A 10 60.22 -23.61 26.49
C ARG A 10 60.75 -23.90 25.06
N ALA A 11 61.30 -23.00 24.25
CA ALA A 11 61.36 -21.54 24.02
C ALA A 11 62.39 -21.32 22.87
N GLY A 12 62.35 -20.16 22.19
CA GLY A 12 63.43 -19.63 21.33
C GLY A 12 62.85 -18.94 20.09
N GLY A 13 63.09 -17.66 19.77
CA GLY A 13 64.08 -16.71 20.25
C GLY A 13 64.94 -16.21 19.07
N ALA A 14 64.95 -14.89 18.86
CA ALA A 14 65.98 -14.04 18.23
C ALA A 14 65.51 -13.13 17.06
N GLU A 15 65.55 -11.84 17.40
CA GLU A 15 65.57 -10.61 16.59
C GLU A 15 66.82 -10.51 15.68
N ALA A 16 66.80 -9.60 14.69
CA ALA A 16 67.64 -8.39 14.69
C ALA A 16 67.67 -7.60 13.35
N VAL A 17 67.30 -6.31 13.45
CA VAL A 17 68.04 -5.10 13.02
C VAL A 17 68.36 -4.83 11.52
N GLY A 18 67.65 -3.85 10.95
CA GLY A 18 68.17 -2.48 10.70
C GLY A 18 69.04 -2.17 9.47
N SER A 19 68.54 -1.25 8.62
CA SER A 19 69.20 0.00 8.12
C SER A 19 69.13 0.29 6.61
N ARG A 20 68.75 1.54 6.31
CA ARG A 20 68.72 2.28 5.03
C ARG A 20 70.07 2.29 4.29
N SER A 21 70.04 2.39 2.94
CA SER A 21 70.73 3.44 2.14
C SER A 21 70.44 3.34 0.63
N GLN A 22 70.57 4.49 -0.05
CA GLN A 22 70.13 4.87 -1.40
C GLN A 22 71.07 4.45 -2.56
N ALA A 23 70.52 4.53 -3.79
CA ALA A 23 71.10 5.12 -5.03
C ALA A 23 71.45 4.22 -6.25
N LEU A 24 70.57 4.28 -7.26
CA LEU A 24 70.80 4.56 -8.71
C LEU A 24 71.56 3.54 -9.62
N PRO A 25 71.37 3.58 -10.97
CA PRO A 25 70.82 2.45 -11.73
C PRO A 25 71.78 1.85 -12.78
N ARG A 26 71.45 0.65 -13.30
CA ARG A 26 72.09 0.08 -14.50
C ARG A 26 71.05 -0.23 -15.58
N LYS A 27 71.34 0.29 -16.78
CA LYS A 27 70.62 0.10 -18.06
C LYS A 27 70.43 -1.39 -18.42
N PRO A 28 69.33 -1.75 -19.13
CA PRO A 28 69.24 -3.00 -19.86
C PRO A 28 69.58 -2.81 -21.37
N VAL A 29 70.10 -3.87 -21.98
CA VAL A 29 70.26 -4.07 -23.44
C VAL A 29 69.66 -5.47 -23.75
N PRO A 30 69.04 -5.68 -24.92
CA PRO A 30 67.79 -6.43 -25.06
C PRO A 30 67.96 -7.85 -25.63
N VAL A 31 66.89 -8.64 -25.57
CA VAL A 31 66.70 -9.84 -26.40
C VAL A 31 65.28 -9.81 -27.00
N GLU A 32 65.25 -10.06 -28.30
CA GLU A 32 64.18 -10.15 -29.30
C GLU A 32 62.96 -10.97 -28.84
N ALA A 33 61.73 -10.46 -28.98
CA ALA A 33 60.85 -10.38 -30.15
C ALA A 33 60.14 -11.70 -30.51
N GLY A 34 58.82 -11.70 -30.30
CA GLY A 34 57.83 -12.64 -30.82
C GLY A 34 56.49 -11.92 -30.92
N ASP A 35 56.04 -11.68 -32.15
CA ASP A 35 54.83 -10.96 -32.55
C ASP A 35 53.53 -11.60 -32.03
N CYS A 36 52.58 -10.79 -31.56
CA CYS A 36 51.31 -10.52 -32.27
C CYS A 36 50.39 -9.67 -31.36
N ALA A 37 50.57 -8.34 -31.38
CA ALA A 37 49.57 -7.41 -30.87
C ALA A 37 49.28 -6.41 -31.99
N VAL A 38 48.06 -6.47 -32.54
CA VAL A 38 47.54 -5.47 -33.47
C VAL A 38 47.48 -4.16 -32.69
N CYS A 39 48.51 -3.32 -32.83
CA CYS A 39 48.48 -1.95 -32.34
C CYS A 39 47.43 -1.19 -33.15
N THR A 40 46.25 -0.97 -32.55
CA THR A 40 45.42 0.18 -32.92
C THR A 40 46.31 1.43 -32.87
N PRO A 41 46.36 2.25 -33.93
CA PRO A 41 47.18 3.44 -33.92
C PRO A 41 46.69 4.34 -32.78
N LEU A 42 47.59 4.71 -31.87
CA LEU A 42 47.33 5.75 -30.88
C LEU A 42 46.94 7.02 -31.66
N LEU A 43 45.70 7.46 -31.49
CA LEU A 43 45.19 8.71 -32.06
C LEU A 43 46.21 9.82 -31.79
N THR A 44 46.54 10.59 -32.81
CA THR A 44 47.43 11.74 -32.65
C THR A 44 46.82 12.71 -31.64
N HIS A 45 47.65 13.44 -30.90
CA HIS A 45 47.17 14.36 -29.85
C HIS A 45 46.10 15.34 -30.38
N GLY A 46 46.17 15.72 -31.66
CA GLY A 46 45.14 16.54 -32.32
C GLY A 46 43.79 15.84 -32.50
N GLU A 47 43.78 14.55 -32.88
CA GLU A 47 42.54 13.78 -33.03
C GLU A 47 41.85 13.50 -31.68
N GLN A 48 42.63 13.36 -30.60
CA GLN A 48 42.07 13.26 -29.25
C GLN A 48 41.40 14.56 -28.79
N VAL A 49 41.97 15.72 -29.14
CA VAL A 49 41.36 17.03 -28.83
C VAL A 49 40.06 17.21 -29.62
N ASP A 50 40.03 16.85 -30.90
CA ASP A 50 38.82 16.92 -31.73
C ASP A 50 37.69 16.02 -31.21
N VAL A 51 38.02 14.84 -30.66
CA VAL A 51 37.03 13.95 -30.03
C VAL A 51 36.49 14.54 -28.74
N LEU A 52 37.35 15.17 -27.92
CA LEU A 52 36.93 15.84 -26.69
C LEU A 52 36.04 17.06 -26.99
N ASP A 53 36.38 17.85 -28.00
CA ASP A 53 35.57 19.00 -28.42
C ASP A 53 34.20 18.55 -28.97
N ARG A 54 34.15 17.44 -29.70
CA ARG A 54 32.88 16.83 -30.14
C ARG A 54 32.04 16.30 -28.98
N LEU A 55 32.67 15.70 -27.97
CA LEU A 55 31.98 15.23 -26.77
C LEU A 55 31.43 16.40 -25.96
N ASP A 56 32.19 17.48 -25.81
CA ASP A 56 31.74 18.69 -25.11
C ASP A 56 30.57 19.38 -25.83
N PHE A 57 30.61 19.40 -27.17
CA PHE A 57 29.48 19.85 -28.00
C PHE A 57 28.23 18.98 -27.80
N VAL A 58 28.38 17.65 -27.77
CA VAL A 58 27.27 16.73 -27.51
C VAL A 58 26.71 16.91 -26.09
N LEU A 59 27.56 17.07 -25.08
CA LEU A 59 27.14 17.33 -23.70
C LEU A 59 26.37 18.64 -23.59
N THR A 60 26.83 19.68 -24.30
CA THR A 60 26.14 20.98 -24.36
C THR A 60 24.75 20.83 -24.96
N ASN A 61 24.63 20.16 -26.12
CA ASN A 61 23.33 19.91 -26.76
C ASN A 61 22.38 19.08 -25.88
N ILE A 62 22.90 18.07 -25.17
CA ILE A 62 22.09 17.26 -24.24
C ILE A 62 21.60 18.13 -23.06
N SER A 63 22.43 19.05 -22.57
CA SER A 63 22.04 19.96 -21.50
C SER A 63 20.97 20.97 -21.95
N GLU A 64 21.07 21.48 -23.17
CA GLU A 64 20.06 22.34 -23.79
C GLU A 64 18.75 21.59 -24.00
N LEU A 65 18.80 20.38 -24.56
CA LEU A 65 17.62 19.53 -24.74
C LEU A 65 16.94 19.21 -23.41
N ARG A 66 17.71 18.92 -22.35
CA ARG A 66 17.13 18.70 -21.00
C ARG A 66 16.40 19.93 -20.48
N LYS A 67 16.93 21.13 -20.76
CA LYS A 67 16.28 22.39 -20.38
C LYS A 67 14.99 22.62 -21.17
N GLU A 68 15.00 22.37 -22.48
CA GLU A 68 13.80 22.46 -23.33
C GLU A 68 12.71 21.47 -22.90
N VAL A 69 13.09 20.23 -22.53
CA VAL A 69 12.15 19.23 -22.01
C VAL A 69 11.56 19.66 -20.67
N GLU A 70 12.34 20.28 -19.79
CA GLU A 70 11.84 20.82 -18.53
C GLU A 70 10.88 22.00 -18.75
N GLU A 71 11.19 22.89 -19.70
CA GLU A 71 10.30 23.99 -20.10
C GLU A 71 8.98 23.45 -20.69
N LEU A 72 9.05 22.42 -21.55
CA LEU A 72 7.86 21.75 -22.09
C LEU A 72 7.04 21.09 -20.98
N ARG A 73 7.69 20.41 -20.03
CA ARG A 73 7.02 19.79 -18.88
C ARG A 73 6.27 20.81 -18.05
N ASN A 74 6.91 21.94 -17.74
CA ASN A 74 6.28 23.02 -17.00
C ASN A 74 5.10 23.63 -17.77
N SER A 75 5.24 23.81 -19.09
CA SER A 75 4.14 24.30 -19.93
C SER A 75 2.93 23.34 -19.96
N LEU A 76 3.17 22.02 -20.00
CA LEU A 76 2.12 21.00 -19.94
C LEU A 76 1.44 20.96 -18.57
N GLN A 77 2.20 21.14 -17.49
CA GLN A 77 1.65 21.23 -16.14
C GLN A 77 0.75 22.47 -15.98
N HIS A 78 1.16 23.62 -16.53
CA HIS A 78 0.33 24.82 -16.54
C HIS A 78 -0.95 24.62 -17.36
N LEU A 79 -0.84 24.04 -18.56
CA LEU A 79 -2.01 23.75 -19.41
C LEU A 79 -2.97 22.77 -18.73
N ALA A 80 -2.46 21.74 -18.06
CA ALA A 80 -3.27 20.80 -17.30
C ALA A 80 -4.00 21.48 -16.13
N ALA A 81 -3.32 22.38 -15.41
CA ALA A 81 -3.93 23.17 -14.34
C ALA A 81 -5.04 24.10 -14.87
N ASP A 82 -4.83 24.72 -16.02
CA ASP A 82 -5.82 25.58 -16.68
C ASP A 82 -7.06 24.77 -17.11
N ILE A 83 -6.87 23.61 -17.74
CA ILE A 83 -7.98 22.71 -18.13
C ILE A 83 -8.77 22.26 -16.90
N VAL A 84 -8.08 21.86 -15.82
CA VAL A 84 -8.75 21.46 -14.57
C VAL A 84 -9.51 22.64 -13.96
N GLY A 85 -8.95 23.85 -14.02
CA GLY A 85 -9.61 25.08 -13.58
C GLY A 85 -10.86 25.40 -14.40
N GLU A 86 -10.80 25.26 -15.72
CA GLU A 86 -11.90 25.53 -16.65
C GLU A 86 -13.01 24.47 -16.52
N VAL A 87 -12.66 23.18 -16.40
CA VAL A 87 -13.65 22.12 -16.16
C VAL A 87 -14.33 22.31 -14.81
N ARG A 88 -13.59 22.72 -13.77
CA ARG A 88 -14.16 23.02 -12.46
C ARG A 88 -15.11 24.21 -12.51
N SER A 89 -14.74 25.29 -13.18
CA SER A 89 -15.62 26.47 -13.33
C SER A 89 -16.88 26.13 -14.13
N HIS A 90 -16.75 25.36 -15.21
CA HIS A 90 -17.90 24.86 -15.99
C HIS A 90 -18.81 23.93 -15.18
N LEU A 91 -18.24 23.08 -14.33
CA LEU A 91 -19.00 22.20 -13.45
C LEU A 91 -19.74 22.98 -12.36
N GLU A 92 -19.10 23.99 -11.78
CA GLU A 92 -19.76 24.86 -10.81
C GLU A 92 -20.85 25.72 -11.45
N GLU A 93 -20.65 26.21 -12.68
CA GLU A 93 -21.64 26.97 -13.43
C GLU A 93 -22.84 26.10 -13.83
N THR A 94 -22.60 24.88 -14.31
CA THR A 94 -23.67 23.91 -14.60
C THR A 94 -24.42 23.49 -13.33
N GLN A 95 -23.75 23.31 -12.19
CA GLN A 95 -24.41 23.09 -10.90
C GLN A 95 -25.23 24.30 -10.44
N ARG A 96 -24.77 25.53 -10.67
CA ARG A 96 -25.52 26.77 -10.39
C ARG A 96 -26.77 26.88 -11.29
N VAL A 97 -26.69 26.49 -12.56
CA VAL A 97 -27.82 26.45 -13.50
C VAL A 97 -28.83 25.36 -13.12
N THR A 98 -28.38 24.17 -12.71
CA THR A 98 -29.26 23.08 -12.26
C THR A 98 -29.94 23.42 -10.93
N ARG A 99 -29.29 24.17 -10.02
CA ARG A 99 -29.92 24.70 -8.80
C ARG A 99 -30.99 25.76 -9.10
N ARG A 100 -30.81 26.58 -10.15
CA ARG A 100 -31.83 27.55 -10.61
C ARG A 100 -33.03 26.90 -11.28
N ARG A 101 -32.91 25.68 -11.82
CA ARG A 101 -34.03 24.93 -12.41
C ARG A 101 -34.88 24.14 -11.41
N ARG A 102 -34.48 24.03 -10.13
CA ARG A 102 -35.20 23.24 -9.10
C ARG A 102 -36.18 24.01 -8.23
N PHE A 103 -36.38 25.31 -8.43
CA PHE A 103 -37.38 26.10 -7.70
C PHE A 103 -37.99 27.20 -8.59
N PRO A 104 -39.27 27.09 -9.01
CA PRO A 104 -39.97 28.20 -9.63
C PRO A 104 -40.97 28.81 -8.64
N PHE A 105 -40.52 29.58 -7.65
CA PHE A 105 -41.37 30.59 -7.01
C PHE A 105 -40.55 31.77 -6.51
N HIS A 106 -40.70 32.91 -7.18
CA HIS A 106 -40.28 34.22 -6.71
C HIS A 106 -41.33 34.69 -5.70
N ARG A 107 -41.00 34.71 -4.41
CA ARG A 107 -41.81 35.42 -3.39
C ARG A 107 -41.06 36.68 -3.01
N GLU A 108 -41.45 37.80 -3.63
CA GLU A 108 -41.05 39.13 -3.20
C GLU A 108 -41.41 39.30 -1.72
N ARG A 109 -40.39 39.63 -0.91
CA ARG A 109 -40.57 40.05 0.48
C ARG A 109 -40.46 41.56 0.48
N SER A 110 -41.60 42.22 0.53
CA SER A 110 -41.71 43.65 0.81
C SER A 110 -41.17 43.93 2.21
N ASP A 111 -40.36 44.98 2.28
CA ASP A 111 -39.94 45.61 3.53
C ASP A 111 -41.16 46.05 4.33
N SER A 112 -41.24 45.62 5.59
CA SER A 112 -42.06 46.28 6.60
C SER A 112 -41.39 46.12 7.94
N THR A 113 -40.56 47.11 8.24
CA THR A 113 -40.15 47.48 9.58
C THR A 113 -41.37 47.95 10.38
N GLY A 114 -41.50 47.44 11.60
CA GLY A 114 -42.38 48.01 12.62
C GLY A 114 -43.49 47.09 13.08
N SER A 115 -43.25 46.39 14.19
CA SER A 115 -43.88 46.81 15.45
C SER A 115 -43.52 45.88 16.60
N SER A 116 -43.19 46.54 17.71
CA SER A 116 -43.14 46.05 19.07
C SER A 116 -44.43 45.35 19.52
N SER A 117 -44.33 44.30 20.34
CA SER A 117 -44.64 44.42 21.78
C SER A 117 -44.49 43.08 22.51
N ILE A 118 -43.78 43.20 23.63
CA ILE A 118 -43.70 42.32 24.80
C ILE A 118 -45.08 41.81 25.21
N TYR A 119 -45.26 40.50 25.45
CA TYR A 119 -45.98 39.97 26.62
C TYR A 119 -45.70 38.46 26.84
N PHE A 120 -45.41 38.17 28.10
CA PHE A 120 -45.66 36.93 28.85
C PHE A 120 -44.70 35.73 28.81
N THR A 121 -43.95 35.69 29.91
CA THR A 121 -43.30 34.62 30.66
C THR A 121 -44.13 33.35 30.91
N ALA A 122 -43.41 32.22 30.95
CA ALA A 122 -43.52 31.04 31.83
C ALA A 122 -44.90 30.40 32.06
N ASN A 123 -44.99 29.07 31.88
CA ASN A 123 -44.86 28.12 32.98
C ASN A 123 -45.08 26.68 32.51
N SER A 124 -44.51 25.78 33.30
CA SER A 124 -44.53 24.32 33.34
C SER A 124 -45.90 23.64 33.37
N GLY A 125 -45.88 22.34 33.05
CA GLY A 125 -46.95 21.37 33.32
C GLY A 125 -46.99 20.31 32.21
N ALA A 126 -46.16 19.26 32.25
CA ALA A 126 -46.42 18.01 32.97
C ALA A 126 -47.62 17.20 32.41
N THR A 127 -47.25 16.04 31.87
CA THR A 127 -47.90 14.74 32.05
C THR A 127 -49.18 14.38 31.27
N ASN A 128 -49.15 13.13 30.82
CA ASN A 128 -50.26 12.20 30.56
C ASN A 128 -50.69 12.11 29.08
N THR A 129 -50.48 10.92 28.50
CA THR A 129 -51.51 9.88 28.23
C THR A 129 -52.11 10.13 26.85
N ASP A 130 -51.91 9.28 25.85
CA ASP A 130 -52.45 7.92 25.71
C ASP A 130 -53.34 7.97 24.46
N ASP A 131 -53.26 6.91 23.67
CA ASP A 131 -54.17 6.50 22.60
C ASP A 131 -54.49 7.40 21.40
N GLY A 132 -54.39 6.78 20.22
CA GLY A 132 -54.92 7.32 18.97
C GLY A 132 -54.53 6.51 17.75
N GLU A 133 -55.04 5.28 17.64
CA GLU A 133 -55.16 4.58 16.35
C GLU A 133 -55.86 5.49 15.34
N SER A 134 -55.30 5.63 14.13
CA SER A 134 -56.03 6.23 13.01
C SER A 134 -55.61 5.56 11.71
N GLU A 135 -56.48 4.66 11.27
CA GLU A 135 -56.56 4.11 9.93
C GLU A 135 -56.85 5.21 8.90
N GLY A 136 -56.22 5.12 7.74
CA GLY A 136 -56.48 6.07 6.66
C GLY A 136 -55.85 5.67 5.34
N GLY A 137 -56.17 4.47 4.85
CA GLY A 137 -55.91 4.12 3.46
C GLY A 137 -56.84 4.88 2.53
N TYR A 138 -56.31 5.46 1.46
CA TYR A 138 -56.99 5.61 0.18
C TYR A 138 -55.99 5.50 -0.97
N THR A 139 -56.23 4.49 -1.80
CA THR A 139 -55.72 4.35 -3.16
C THR A 139 -56.58 5.22 -4.08
N THR A 140 -55.97 6.02 -4.95
CA THR A 140 -56.59 6.43 -6.22
C THR A 140 -55.55 6.45 -7.33
N ALA A 141 -55.90 5.75 -8.40
CA ALA A 141 -55.18 5.60 -9.66
C ALA A 141 -55.03 6.92 -10.42
N ASN A 142 -54.04 6.97 -11.31
CA ASN A 142 -54.18 7.60 -12.63
C ASN A 142 -53.26 6.91 -13.64
N ALA A 143 -53.82 6.73 -14.82
CA ALA A 143 -53.32 6.01 -15.97
C ALA A 143 -53.23 6.97 -17.16
N GLU A 144 -52.19 6.80 -17.99
CA GLU A 144 -52.06 7.26 -19.39
C GLU A 144 -50.66 6.75 -19.84
N SER A 145 -50.48 5.69 -20.64
CA SER A 145 -50.83 5.40 -22.05
C SER A 145 -50.28 6.43 -23.05
N ASP A 146 -49.22 6.05 -23.77
CA ASP A 146 -49.12 6.30 -25.20
C ASP A 146 -48.32 5.20 -25.89
N TYR A 147 -48.90 4.73 -26.99
CA TYR A 147 -48.39 3.73 -27.92
C TYR A 147 -47.53 4.46 -28.97
N ASP A 148 -46.45 3.85 -29.44
CA ASP A 148 -46.34 3.59 -30.88
C ASP A 148 -45.19 2.64 -31.23
N ARG A 149 -45.53 1.72 -32.13
CA ARG A 149 -44.76 0.62 -32.67
C ARG A 149 -44.68 0.85 -34.17
N GLU A 150 -43.52 0.49 -34.75
CA GLU A 150 -43.19 0.17 -36.16
C GLU A 150 -41.80 0.78 -36.48
N SER A 151 -40.87 0.16 -37.20
CA SER A 151 -40.95 -0.93 -38.18
C SER A 151 -39.57 -1.58 -38.34
N GLU A 152 -39.53 -2.89 -38.53
CA GLU A 152 -38.36 -3.66 -38.97
C GLU A 152 -38.06 -3.38 -40.45
N LYS A 153 -36.78 -3.44 -40.85
CA LYS A 153 -36.37 -3.79 -42.23
C LYS A 153 -34.97 -4.38 -42.24
N GLU A 154 -34.90 -5.68 -42.49
CA GLU A 154 -33.74 -6.41 -43.01
C GLU A 154 -33.61 -6.18 -44.53
N SER A 155 -32.36 -6.14 -45.02
CA SER A 155 -31.89 -6.56 -46.35
C SER A 155 -30.35 -6.47 -46.30
N GLU A 156 -29.62 -7.58 -46.18
CA GLU A 156 -29.09 -8.47 -47.24
C GLU A 156 -28.12 -7.79 -48.25
N GLU A 157 -26.89 -8.34 -48.22
CA GLU A 157 -25.91 -8.57 -49.30
C GLU A 157 -25.25 -7.41 -50.06
N GLY A 158 -23.92 -7.53 -50.22
CA GLY A 158 -23.12 -6.75 -51.16
C GLY A 158 -21.62 -6.72 -50.82
N GLU A 159 -20.87 -7.68 -51.37
CA GLU A 159 -19.41 -7.72 -51.48
C GLU A 159 -18.87 -6.46 -52.20
N ASP A 160 -17.64 -6.03 -51.87
CA ASP A 160 -16.60 -5.75 -52.90
C ASP A 160 -15.28 -5.30 -52.26
N GLU A 161 -14.27 -6.14 -52.46
CA GLU A 161 -12.84 -5.81 -52.45
C GLU A 161 -12.52 -4.74 -53.51
N LEU A 162 -11.46 -3.95 -53.28
CA LEU A 162 -10.49 -3.37 -54.25
C LEU A 162 -10.01 -2.00 -53.75
N SER A 163 -8.77 -1.92 -53.30
CA SER A 163 -7.62 -1.50 -54.14
C SER A 163 -7.47 0.02 -54.25
N CYS A 164 -6.54 0.56 -53.45
CA CYS A 164 -5.67 1.64 -53.90
C CYS A 164 -4.23 1.27 -53.56
N GLU A 165 -3.65 0.50 -54.47
CA GLU A 165 -2.22 0.35 -54.71
C GLU A 165 -1.60 1.66 -55.23
N THR A 166 -0.26 1.67 -55.35
CA THR A 166 0.68 2.67 -55.90
C THR A 166 1.10 3.79 -54.93
N VAL A 167 2.39 3.99 -54.60
CA VAL A 167 3.62 3.81 -55.39
C VAL A 167 4.81 3.41 -54.50
N ARG A 168 5.52 2.33 -54.85
CA ARG A 168 6.91 2.09 -54.44
C ARG A 168 7.85 2.80 -55.41
N THR A 169 8.87 3.49 -54.91
CA THR A 169 10.21 3.49 -55.53
C THR A 169 11.29 3.88 -54.50
N ALA A 170 12.35 3.04 -54.44
CA ALA A 170 13.76 3.39 -54.26
C ALA A 170 14.21 3.89 -52.85
N ARG A 171 15.22 3.36 -52.15
CA ARG A 171 16.35 2.45 -52.43
C ARG A 171 16.73 1.73 -51.12
N ARG A 172 17.19 0.48 -51.23
CA ARG A 172 18.07 -0.16 -50.24
C ARG A 172 19.45 0.47 -50.35
N ASP A 173 20.02 0.88 -49.22
CA ASP A 173 21.43 0.64 -48.91
C ASP A 173 21.62 0.71 -47.38
N SER A 174 21.79 -0.49 -46.82
CA SER A 174 22.62 -0.90 -45.68
C SER A 174 23.07 0.17 -44.67
N LEU A 175 22.48 0.16 -43.48
CA LEU A 175 23.22 0.22 -42.20
C LEU A 175 22.32 -0.35 -41.08
N ASP A 176 22.92 -1.11 -40.18
CA ASP A 176 22.33 -1.96 -39.14
C ASP A 176 21.01 -1.45 -38.53
N LEU A 177 19.92 -2.15 -38.87
CA LEU A 177 18.70 -2.15 -38.08
C LEU A 177 19.00 -3.00 -36.83
N VAL A 178 19.39 -2.34 -35.74
CA VAL A 178 19.19 -2.93 -34.42
C VAL A 178 17.70 -3.15 -34.29
N ASN A 179 17.28 -4.41 -34.15
CA ASN A 179 15.87 -4.80 -34.04
C ASN A 179 15.20 -3.91 -32.97
N GLU A 180 14.19 -3.12 -33.35
CA GLU A 180 13.43 -2.29 -32.40
C GLU A 180 12.84 -3.17 -31.29
N ASP A 181 12.48 -4.42 -31.62
CA ASP A 181 12.04 -5.45 -30.68
C ASP A 181 13.11 -5.86 -29.65
N GLU A 182 14.40 -5.91 -30.02
CA GLU A 182 15.48 -6.20 -29.06
C GLU A 182 15.74 -5.01 -28.13
N THR A 183 15.63 -3.78 -28.63
CA THR A 183 15.74 -2.58 -27.78
C THR A 183 14.56 -2.42 -26.83
N HIS A 184 13.35 -2.82 -27.25
CA HIS A 184 12.17 -2.88 -26.38
C HIS A 184 12.33 -3.92 -25.27
N LEU A 185 12.84 -5.12 -25.59
CA LEU A 185 13.09 -6.17 -24.60
C LEU A 185 14.19 -5.79 -23.58
N ILE A 186 15.24 -5.09 -24.02
CA ILE A 186 16.29 -4.58 -23.13
C ILE A 186 15.76 -3.46 -22.25
N LEU A 187 14.93 -2.56 -22.80
CA LEU A 187 14.32 -1.47 -22.04
C LEU A 187 13.31 -1.99 -21.01
N ASP A 188 12.48 -2.97 -21.37
CA ASP A 188 11.54 -3.61 -20.44
C ASP A 188 12.27 -4.39 -19.34
N SER A 189 13.37 -5.08 -19.67
CA SER A 189 14.21 -5.75 -18.68
C SER A 189 14.92 -4.79 -17.73
N LEU A 190 15.37 -3.63 -18.21
CA LEU A 190 15.97 -2.57 -17.37
C LEU A 190 14.92 -1.88 -16.48
N LEU A 191 13.69 -1.76 -16.96
CA LEU A 191 12.56 -1.23 -16.19
C LEU A 191 12.12 -2.20 -15.08
N ASP A 192 12.11 -3.50 -15.36
CA ASP A 192 11.85 -4.55 -14.37
C ASP A 192 12.93 -4.57 -13.26
N GLU A 193 14.20 -4.41 -13.64
CA GLU A 193 15.30 -4.30 -12.68
C GLU A 193 15.20 -3.03 -11.81
N GLY A 194 14.81 -1.90 -12.40
CA GLY A 194 14.57 -0.65 -11.68
C GLY A 194 13.38 -0.74 -10.71
N LEU A 195 12.30 -1.41 -11.12
CA LEU A 195 11.16 -1.69 -10.25
C LEU A 195 11.57 -2.60 -9.09
N GLY A 196 12.27 -3.69 -9.35
CA GLY A 196 12.75 -4.61 -8.32
C GLY A 196 13.57 -3.90 -7.23
N GLN A 197 14.50 -3.02 -7.61
CA GLN A 197 15.30 -2.23 -6.66
C GLN A 197 14.44 -1.28 -5.82
N LEU A 198 13.46 -0.62 -6.44
CA LEU A 198 12.53 0.26 -5.75
C LEU A 198 11.69 -0.50 -4.72
N LEU A 199 11.17 -1.67 -5.08
CA LEU A 199 10.34 -2.49 -4.19
C LEU A 199 11.19 -3.03 -3.02
N GLN A 200 12.43 -3.45 -3.27
CA GLN A 200 13.37 -3.87 -2.22
C GLN A 200 13.69 -2.72 -1.26
N GLN A 201 13.90 -1.51 -1.78
CA GLN A 201 14.11 -0.33 -0.95
C GLN A 201 12.88 -0.03 -0.08
N ALA A 202 11.68 -0.14 -0.64
CA ALA A 202 10.44 0.03 0.11
C ALA A 202 10.26 -1.05 1.19
N ASP A 203 10.63 -2.30 0.93
CA ASP A 203 10.61 -3.40 1.90
C ASP A 203 11.60 -3.17 3.06
N HIS A 204 12.78 -2.62 2.76
CA HIS A 204 13.76 -2.24 3.78
C HIS A 204 13.24 -1.11 4.67
N LEU A 205 12.71 -0.03 4.07
CA LEU A 205 12.17 1.13 4.77
C LEU A 205 10.96 0.78 5.65
N HIS A 206 10.12 -0.16 5.21
CA HIS A 206 9.00 -0.68 6.02
C HIS A 206 9.47 -1.36 7.32
N SER A 207 10.62 -2.02 7.29
CA SER A 207 11.20 -2.72 8.44
C SER A 207 11.93 -1.79 9.41
N GLY A 208 12.01 -0.50 9.07
CA GLY A 208 12.71 0.54 9.79
C GLY A 208 11.90 1.22 10.89
N ASP A 209 12.43 2.33 11.39
CA ASP A 209 11.77 3.20 12.34
C ASP A 209 10.62 4.03 11.72
N GLU A 210 9.93 4.84 12.54
CA GLU A 210 8.82 5.67 12.06
C GLU A 210 9.24 6.66 10.97
N ARG A 211 10.51 7.11 10.97
CA ARG A 211 11.01 8.03 9.96
C ARG A 211 11.26 7.28 8.65
N GLU A 212 11.91 6.13 8.70
CA GLU A 212 12.16 5.27 7.55
C GLU A 212 10.85 4.84 6.88
N LYS A 213 9.82 4.49 7.67
CA LYS A 213 8.47 4.20 7.15
C LYS A 213 7.86 5.37 6.38
N ARG A 214 7.99 6.60 6.89
CA ARG A 214 7.53 7.82 6.19
C ARG A 214 8.31 8.05 4.90
N GLU A 215 9.62 7.82 4.91
CA GLU A 215 10.47 7.92 3.72
C GLU A 215 10.05 6.87 2.67
N GLY A 216 9.73 5.64 3.09
CA GLY A 216 9.21 4.57 2.22
C GLY A 216 7.85 4.92 1.60
N PHE A 217 6.95 5.52 2.37
CA PHE A 217 5.67 6.00 1.87
C PHE A 217 5.84 7.10 0.80
N GLN A 218 6.68 8.10 1.05
CA GLN A 218 6.97 9.16 0.08
C GLN A 218 7.64 8.62 -1.18
N LEU A 219 8.56 7.65 -1.04
CA LEU A 219 9.21 6.99 -2.16
C LEU A 219 8.19 6.29 -3.06
N LEU A 220 7.24 5.56 -2.50
CA LEU A 220 6.18 4.91 -3.27
C LEU A 220 5.24 5.93 -3.91
N LEU A 221 4.78 6.97 -3.20
CA LEU A 221 3.91 7.99 -3.79
C LEU A 221 4.56 8.74 -4.96
N ASN A 222 5.83 9.13 -4.82
CA ASN A 222 6.56 9.83 -5.89
C ASN A 222 6.68 8.98 -7.15
N ASN A 223 6.83 7.66 -6.99
CA ASN A 223 6.91 6.72 -8.11
C ASN A 223 5.54 6.25 -8.60
N LYS A 224 4.47 6.43 -7.82
CA LYS A 224 3.09 6.22 -8.29
C LYS A 224 2.71 7.24 -9.35
N LEU A 225 3.12 8.50 -9.16
CA LEU A 225 2.91 9.59 -10.13
C LEU A 225 3.69 9.37 -11.43
N ALA A 226 4.78 8.60 -11.38
CA ALA A 226 5.36 8.03 -12.58
C ALA A 226 4.46 6.87 -13.05
N VAL A 227 3.52 7.18 -13.95
CA VAL A 227 2.45 6.31 -14.52
C VAL A 227 2.87 4.86 -14.84
N LYS A 228 4.17 4.60 -15.00
CA LYS A 228 4.77 3.30 -15.36
C LYS A 228 4.57 2.17 -14.34
N TYR A 229 4.43 2.44 -13.04
CA TYR A 229 4.36 1.38 -12.01
C TYR A 229 2.97 1.20 -11.38
N ALA A 230 2.01 2.09 -11.70
CA ALA A 230 0.69 2.09 -11.10
C ALA A 230 -0.16 0.84 -11.44
N ASP A 231 0.24 0.05 -12.45
CA ASP A 231 -0.48 -1.15 -12.88
C ASP A 231 0.12 -2.47 -12.33
N GLN A 232 1.23 -2.38 -11.60
CA GLN A 232 1.93 -3.56 -11.07
C GLN A 232 1.39 -3.93 -9.69
N GLY A 233 0.85 -5.15 -9.56
CA GLY A 233 0.27 -5.65 -8.31
C GLY A 233 1.26 -5.57 -7.14
N ASP A 234 2.54 -5.88 -7.41
CA ASP A 234 3.61 -5.84 -6.43
C ASP A 234 3.94 -4.46 -5.87
N PHE A 235 3.70 -3.44 -6.68
CA PHE A 235 3.84 -2.05 -6.26
C PHE A 235 2.62 -1.61 -5.44
N LEU A 236 1.41 -1.96 -5.90
CA LEU A 236 0.15 -1.53 -5.28
C LEU A 236 0.00 -2.05 -3.84
N TRP A 237 0.29 -3.32 -3.57
CA TRP A 237 0.17 -3.83 -2.20
C TRP A 237 1.24 -3.23 -1.26
N ARG A 238 2.43 -2.90 -1.77
CA ARG A 238 3.47 -2.19 -0.99
C ARG A 238 3.07 -0.75 -0.69
N LEU A 239 2.43 -0.08 -1.64
CA LEU A 239 1.85 1.25 -1.42
C LEU A 239 0.75 1.20 -0.36
N ALA A 240 -0.16 0.24 -0.46
CA ALA A 240 -1.22 0.02 0.53
C ALA A 240 -0.66 -0.31 1.93
N ARG A 241 0.41 -1.11 2.00
CA ARG A 241 1.18 -1.34 3.23
C ARG A 241 1.75 -0.03 3.80
N ALA A 242 2.33 0.81 2.96
CA ALA A 242 2.89 2.08 3.42
C ALA A 242 1.80 3.05 3.91
N HIS A 243 0.59 3.01 3.33
CA HIS A 243 -0.59 3.67 3.89
C HIS A 243 -0.93 3.15 5.30
N SER A 244 -0.88 1.82 5.51
CA SER A 244 -1.03 1.23 6.85
C SER A 244 0.07 1.67 7.82
N ASP A 245 1.32 1.82 7.39
CA ASP A 245 2.38 2.36 8.24
C ASP A 245 2.07 3.81 8.65
N MET A 246 1.59 4.63 7.72
CA MET A 246 1.15 6.00 8.02
C MET A 246 -0.04 6.05 8.97
N TYR A 247 -0.95 5.08 8.90
CA TYR A 247 -2.02 4.91 9.89
C TYR A 247 -1.44 4.68 11.29
N ASP A 248 -0.47 3.79 11.44
CA ASP A 248 0.08 3.43 12.76
C ASP A 248 0.87 4.59 13.40
N ILE A 249 1.58 5.37 12.58
CA ILE A 249 2.44 6.49 13.02
C ILE A 249 1.63 7.76 13.29
N THR A 250 0.51 7.97 12.59
CA THR A 250 -0.33 9.17 12.73
C THR A 250 -1.19 9.10 14.00
N GLU A 251 -1.28 10.20 14.74
CA GLU A 251 -2.12 10.31 15.94
C GLU A 251 -3.51 10.87 15.65
N ASP A 252 -3.64 11.78 14.68
CA ASP A 252 -4.92 12.40 14.32
C ASP A 252 -5.88 11.36 13.72
N THR A 253 -7.09 11.28 14.28
CA THR A 253 -8.05 10.24 13.90
C THR A 253 -8.60 10.39 12.50
N ASP A 254 -8.71 11.61 11.99
CA ASP A 254 -9.27 11.85 10.65
C ASP A 254 -8.19 11.62 9.59
N GLU A 255 -6.95 12.03 9.84
CA GLU A 255 -5.80 11.67 8.99
C GLU A 255 -5.58 10.16 8.94
N LYS A 256 -5.64 9.45 10.09
CA LYS A 256 -5.59 7.99 10.14
C LYS A 256 -6.61 7.35 9.19
N LYS A 257 -7.88 7.78 9.28
CA LYS A 257 -8.94 7.26 8.40
C LYS A 257 -8.65 7.55 6.92
N SER A 258 -8.12 8.73 6.61
CA SER A 258 -7.71 9.07 5.24
C SER A 258 -6.68 8.08 4.73
N TYR A 259 -5.59 7.85 5.48
CA TYR A 259 -4.55 6.90 5.05
C TYR A 259 -5.09 5.49 4.85
N ALA A 260 -5.91 4.99 5.78
CA ALA A 260 -6.48 3.65 5.66
C ALA A 260 -7.50 3.54 4.50
N SER A 261 -8.25 4.61 4.22
CA SER A 261 -9.16 4.69 3.07
C SER A 261 -8.41 4.70 1.75
N ASP A 262 -7.41 5.57 1.63
CA ASP A 262 -6.61 5.71 0.41
C ASP A 262 -5.89 4.40 0.09
N GLY A 263 -5.24 3.77 1.08
CA GLY A 263 -4.58 2.48 0.89
C GLY A 263 -5.53 1.35 0.49
N LYS A 264 -6.78 1.40 0.97
CA LYS A 264 -7.82 0.43 0.59
C LYS A 264 -8.21 0.61 -0.88
N GLU A 265 -8.39 1.85 -1.33
CA GLU A 265 -8.70 2.18 -2.73
C GLU A 265 -7.61 1.68 -3.69
N GLU A 266 -6.32 1.79 -3.32
CA GLU A 266 -5.21 1.23 -4.12
C GLU A 266 -5.38 -0.28 -4.39
N LEU A 267 -5.82 -1.02 -3.38
CA LEU A 267 -6.00 -2.47 -3.49
C LEU A 267 -7.29 -2.84 -4.23
N GLU A 268 -8.34 -2.02 -4.15
CA GLU A 268 -9.55 -2.21 -4.97
C GLU A 268 -9.23 -2.07 -6.46
N ILE A 269 -8.31 -1.16 -6.82
CA ILE A 269 -7.77 -1.06 -8.18
C ILE A 269 -6.96 -2.33 -8.51
N ALA A 270 -6.09 -2.78 -7.59
CA ALA A 270 -5.26 -3.97 -7.80
C ALA A 270 -6.09 -5.24 -8.09
N PHE A 271 -7.23 -5.43 -7.42
CA PHE A 271 -8.07 -6.62 -7.58
C PHE A 271 -8.70 -6.76 -8.98
N GLN A 272 -8.71 -5.71 -9.81
CA GLN A 272 -9.18 -5.84 -11.20
C GLN A 272 -8.26 -6.75 -12.04
N LYS A 273 -6.99 -6.90 -11.64
CA LYS A 273 -5.97 -7.65 -12.38
C LYS A 273 -5.24 -8.70 -11.54
N TRP A 274 -5.17 -8.50 -10.23
CA TRP A 274 -4.29 -9.25 -9.32
C TRP A 274 -5.05 -9.89 -8.14
N ASP A 275 -6.21 -10.50 -8.42
CA ASP A 275 -7.08 -11.15 -7.42
C ASP A 275 -6.51 -12.46 -6.85
N GLN A 276 -5.40 -12.97 -7.38
CA GLN A 276 -4.68 -14.14 -6.86
C GLN A 276 -3.43 -13.78 -6.04
N SER A 277 -3.26 -12.51 -5.64
CA SER A 277 -2.15 -12.09 -4.77
C SER A 277 -2.51 -12.24 -3.29
N ALA A 278 -1.75 -13.07 -2.57
CA ALA A 278 -1.92 -13.25 -1.13
C ALA A 278 -1.67 -11.94 -0.36
N GLU A 279 -0.64 -11.19 -0.77
CA GLU A 279 -0.26 -9.91 -0.18
C GLU A 279 -1.36 -8.85 -0.37
N CYS A 280 -1.97 -8.76 -1.55
CA CYS A 280 -3.12 -7.86 -1.78
C CYS A 280 -4.28 -8.19 -0.85
N HIS A 281 -4.65 -9.48 -0.74
CA HIS A 281 -5.71 -9.91 0.17
C HIS A 281 -5.39 -9.60 1.64
N GLN A 282 -4.16 -9.88 2.06
CA GLN A 282 -3.70 -9.62 3.43
C GLN A 282 -3.76 -8.13 3.79
N TRP A 283 -3.18 -7.26 2.97
CA TRP A 283 -3.16 -5.82 3.24
C TRP A 283 -4.55 -5.19 3.14
N TYR A 284 -5.41 -5.70 2.25
CA TYR A 284 -6.79 -5.24 2.16
C TYR A 284 -7.56 -5.53 3.45
N ALA A 285 -7.39 -6.73 4.01
CA ALA A 285 -7.98 -7.09 5.29
C ALA A 285 -7.45 -6.18 6.42
N ILE A 286 -6.14 -5.93 6.49
CA ILE A 286 -5.54 -5.05 7.51
C ILE A 286 -6.16 -3.65 7.45
N LEU A 287 -6.22 -3.04 6.26
CA LEU A 287 -6.79 -1.69 6.05
C LEU A 287 -8.29 -1.65 6.37
N CYS A 288 -9.04 -2.69 6.01
CA CYS A 288 -10.43 -2.85 6.43
C CYS A 288 -10.56 -2.87 7.96
N GLY A 289 -9.69 -3.61 8.65
CA GLY A 289 -9.64 -3.65 10.11
C GLY A 289 -9.37 -2.27 10.73
N GLN A 290 -8.38 -1.55 10.21
CA GLN A 290 -8.02 -0.20 10.65
C GLN A 290 -9.18 0.81 10.48
N LEU A 291 -9.88 0.76 9.33
CA LEU A 291 -11.06 1.60 9.11
C LEU A 291 -12.19 1.27 10.10
N ALA A 292 -12.41 -0.02 10.35
CA ALA A 292 -13.47 -0.50 11.23
C ALA A 292 -13.32 -0.02 12.69
N GLU A 293 -12.10 0.27 13.17
CA GLU A 293 -11.88 0.80 14.52
C GLU A 293 -12.68 2.06 14.82
N HIS A 294 -13.01 2.83 13.78
CA HIS A 294 -13.74 4.11 13.89
C HIS A 294 -15.20 4.04 13.45
N GLU A 295 -15.72 2.85 13.16
CA GLU A 295 -17.07 2.67 12.64
C GLU A 295 -18.08 2.21 13.69
N SER A 296 -19.37 2.30 13.34
CA SER A 296 -20.44 1.76 14.17
C SER A 296 -20.34 0.23 14.31
N ILE A 297 -20.92 -0.32 15.38
CA ILE A 297 -20.95 -1.77 15.63
C ILE A 297 -21.46 -2.55 14.41
N GLN A 298 -22.52 -2.07 13.76
CA GLN A 298 -23.07 -2.68 12.55
C GLN A 298 -22.04 -2.79 11.44
N LYS A 299 -21.36 -1.69 11.13
CA LYS A 299 -20.35 -1.66 10.09
C LYS A 299 -19.11 -2.48 10.46
N ARG A 300 -18.67 -2.42 11.72
CA ARG A 300 -17.58 -3.27 12.25
C ARG A 300 -17.85 -4.76 12.03
N ILE A 301 -19.08 -5.20 12.27
CA ILE A 301 -19.47 -6.60 12.03
C ILE A 301 -19.41 -6.91 10.53
N GLN A 302 -19.95 -6.03 9.66
CA GLN A 302 -19.87 -6.20 8.20
C GLN A 302 -18.43 -6.30 7.71
N THR A 303 -17.58 -5.38 8.14
CA THR A 303 -16.16 -5.36 7.80
C THR A 303 -15.44 -6.59 8.36
N GLY A 304 -15.86 -7.12 9.50
CA GLY A 304 -15.35 -8.38 10.04
C GLY A 304 -15.56 -9.60 9.14
N TYR A 305 -16.63 -9.65 8.34
CA TYR A 305 -16.82 -10.73 7.34
C TYR A 305 -15.87 -10.58 6.16
N ILE A 306 -15.77 -9.35 5.63
CA ILE A 306 -14.86 -9.03 4.53
C ILE A 306 -13.42 -9.33 4.95
N PHE A 307 -13.04 -8.93 6.17
CA PHE A 307 -11.74 -9.24 6.76
C PHE A 307 -11.46 -10.74 6.70
N LYS A 308 -12.36 -11.56 7.24
CA LYS A 308 -12.19 -13.02 7.27
C LYS A 308 -12.07 -13.60 5.86
N GLU A 309 -12.95 -13.21 4.95
CA GLU A 309 -12.94 -13.71 3.56
C GLU A 309 -11.58 -13.46 2.89
N HIS A 310 -11.04 -12.25 3.02
CA HIS A 310 -9.74 -11.91 2.44
C HIS A 310 -8.59 -12.65 3.14
N ILE A 311 -8.62 -12.80 4.46
CA ILE A 311 -7.59 -13.58 5.16
C ILE A 311 -7.64 -15.07 4.79
N ASP A 312 -8.83 -15.66 4.68
CA ASP A 312 -8.97 -17.06 4.23
C ASP A 312 -8.39 -17.25 2.83
N LYS A 313 -8.63 -16.30 1.90
CA LYS A 313 -8.01 -16.31 0.57
C LYS A 313 -6.49 -16.15 0.65
N ALA A 314 -5.98 -15.25 1.47
CA ALA A 314 -4.53 -15.07 1.66
C ALA A 314 -3.87 -16.35 2.19
N ILE A 315 -4.50 -17.05 3.14
CA ILE A 315 -4.03 -18.34 3.66
C ILE A 315 -4.09 -19.42 2.57
N ALA A 316 -5.16 -19.46 1.78
CA ALA A 316 -5.28 -20.43 0.68
C ALA A 316 -4.19 -20.24 -0.39
N LEU A 317 -3.82 -18.99 -0.68
CA LEU A 317 -2.78 -18.65 -1.64
C LEU A 317 -1.36 -18.82 -1.07
N LYS A 318 -1.15 -18.51 0.22
CA LYS A 318 0.16 -18.56 0.89
C LYS A 318 0.03 -19.19 2.29
N PRO A 319 -0.10 -20.53 2.38
CA PRO A 319 -0.34 -21.23 3.64
C PRO A 319 0.88 -21.28 4.58
N GLU A 320 2.03 -20.81 4.13
CA GLU A 320 3.24 -20.73 4.95
C GLU A 320 3.44 -19.34 5.59
N ASP A 321 2.53 -18.38 5.35
CA ASP A 321 2.66 -17.04 5.90
C ASP A 321 2.16 -16.96 7.36
N PRO A 322 3.06 -16.77 8.35
CA PRO A 322 2.68 -16.64 9.75
C PRO A 322 1.76 -15.45 10.03
N LYS A 323 1.90 -14.34 9.27
CA LYS A 323 1.12 -13.12 9.51
C LYS A 323 -0.37 -13.34 9.23
N SER A 324 -0.71 -14.12 8.21
CA SER A 324 -2.11 -14.45 7.89
C SER A 324 -2.80 -15.25 9.02
N TYR A 325 -2.10 -16.21 9.63
CA TYR A 325 -2.62 -16.93 10.80
C TYR A 325 -2.70 -16.05 12.05
N TYR A 326 -1.76 -15.11 12.24
CA TYR A 326 -1.86 -14.11 13.32
C TYR A 326 -3.13 -13.26 13.18
N LEU A 327 -3.41 -12.76 11.98
CA LEU A 327 -4.60 -11.96 11.69
C LEU A 327 -5.89 -12.77 11.87
N LEU A 328 -5.94 -14.03 11.40
CA LEU A 328 -7.08 -14.91 11.61
C LEU A 328 -7.29 -15.23 13.10
N GLY A 329 -6.22 -15.47 13.85
CA GLY A 329 -6.26 -15.68 15.28
C GLY A 329 -6.84 -14.47 16.03
N ARG A 330 -6.42 -13.25 15.67
CA ARG A 330 -6.99 -12.01 16.22
C ARG A 330 -8.47 -11.89 15.91
N TRP A 331 -8.89 -12.19 14.68
CA TRP A 331 -10.29 -12.20 14.29
C TRP A 331 -11.10 -13.20 15.13
N CYS A 332 -10.63 -14.45 15.26
CA CYS A 332 -11.28 -15.47 16.08
C CYS A 332 -11.41 -15.03 17.55
N TYR A 333 -10.35 -14.45 18.10
CA TYR A 333 -10.33 -13.94 19.47
C TYR A 333 -11.34 -12.80 19.68
N GLN A 334 -11.40 -11.85 18.76
CA GLN A 334 -12.37 -10.75 18.83
C GLN A 334 -13.81 -11.27 18.71
N VAL A 335 -14.07 -12.18 17.78
CA VAL A 335 -15.39 -12.77 17.56
C VAL A 335 -15.87 -13.58 18.77
N SER A 336 -14.97 -14.34 19.41
CA SER A 336 -15.34 -15.08 20.63
C SER A 336 -15.74 -14.16 21.79
N HIS A 337 -15.15 -12.96 21.83
CA HIS A 337 -15.38 -11.95 22.85
C HIS A 337 -16.51 -10.96 22.53
N LEU A 338 -17.21 -11.12 21.39
CA LEU A 338 -18.34 -10.25 21.06
C LEU A 338 -19.42 -10.29 22.15
N GLY A 339 -19.87 -9.10 22.55
CA GLY A 339 -20.92 -8.92 23.54
C GLY A 339 -22.28 -9.42 23.06
N TRP A 340 -23.24 -9.55 23.98
CA TRP A 340 -24.60 -10.00 23.64
C TRP A 340 -25.28 -9.10 22.58
N LEU A 341 -25.08 -7.78 22.68
CA LEU A 341 -25.63 -6.81 21.73
C LEU A 341 -25.02 -6.98 20.33
N GLU A 342 -23.70 -7.15 20.25
CA GLU A 342 -22.98 -7.34 18.99
C GLU A 342 -23.37 -8.66 18.32
N LYS A 343 -23.55 -9.73 19.11
CA LYS A 343 -24.08 -11.02 18.64
C LYS A 343 -25.49 -10.88 18.07
N LYS A 344 -26.37 -10.11 18.72
CA LYS A 344 -27.73 -9.87 18.24
C LYS A 344 -27.74 -9.05 16.93
N THR A 345 -26.88 -8.03 16.82
CA THR A 345 -26.74 -7.28 15.56
C THR A 345 -26.18 -8.16 14.45
N ALA A 346 -25.22 -9.03 14.73
CA ALA A 346 -24.70 -9.98 13.75
C ALA A 346 -25.80 -10.95 13.26
N SER A 347 -26.62 -11.50 14.17
CA SER A 347 -27.74 -12.37 13.80
C SER A 347 -28.85 -11.66 13.03
N ALA A 348 -29.00 -10.34 13.18
CA ALA A 348 -30.01 -9.57 12.44
C ALA A 348 -29.55 -9.20 11.02
N LEU A 349 -28.24 -9.05 10.81
CA LEU A 349 -27.65 -8.66 9.54
C LEU A 349 -27.28 -9.87 8.66
N PHE A 350 -27.01 -11.02 9.27
CA PHE A 350 -26.48 -12.20 8.60
C PHE A 350 -27.29 -13.44 8.95
N GLU A 351 -27.52 -14.32 7.97
CA GLU A 351 -28.21 -15.60 8.16
C GLU A 351 -27.50 -16.49 9.19
N THR A 352 -26.16 -16.50 9.15
CA THR A 352 -25.30 -17.17 10.13
C THR A 352 -24.29 -16.17 10.69
N PRO A 353 -24.43 -15.71 11.96
CA PRO A 353 -23.46 -14.81 12.58
C PRO A 353 -22.06 -15.45 12.61
N PRO A 354 -20.96 -14.65 12.62
CA PRO A 354 -19.64 -15.24 12.64
C PRO A 354 -19.45 -15.91 14.00
N THR A 355 -19.19 -17.21 13.99
CA THR A 355 -18.92 -17.98 15.20
C THR A 355 -17.46 -18.37 15.21
N ALA A 356 -16.75 -17.95 16.27
CA ALA A 356 -15.39 -18.39 16.56
C ALA A 356 -15.25 -18.59 18.06
N THR A 357 -14.36 -19.49 18.44
CA THR A 357 -14.07 -19.81 19.84
C THR A 357 -12.66 -19.34 20.21
N VAL A 358 -12.42 -19.22 21.51
CA VAL A 358 -11.06 -18.98 22.05
C VAL A 358 -10.10 -20.09 21.63
N GLN A 359 -10.59 -21.33 21.47
CA GLN A 359 -9.79 -22.45 21.00
C GLN A 359 -9.34 -22.24 19.54
N ASP A 360 -10.22 -21.76 18.67
CA ASP A 360 -9.87 -21.46 17.27
C ASP A 360 -8.79 -20.38 17.20
N ALA A 361 -8.90 -19.35 18.02
CA ALA A 361 -7.88 -18.31 18.15
C ALA A 361 -6.53 -18.89 18.60
N LEU A 362 -6.54 -19.71 19.66
CA LEU A 362 -5.33 -20.35 20.17
C LEU A 362 -4.64 -21.22 19.11
N GLN A 363 -5.39 -22.04 18.36
CA GLN A 363 -4.80 -22.91 17.33
C GLN A 363 -4.12 -22.08 16.23
N ASN A 364 -4.74 -20.98 15.80
CA ASN A 364 -4.13 -20.08 14.83
C ASN A 364 -2.85 -19.44 15.38
N PHE A 365 -2.83 -18.94 16.61
CA PHE A 365 -1.62 -18.35 17.20
C PHE A 365 -0.50 -19.38 17.42
N LEU A 366 -0.83 -20.61 17.82
CA LEU A 366 0.16 -21.69 17.92
C LEU A 366 0.72 -22.07 16.55
N LYS A 367 -0.10 -22.01 15.48
CA LYS A 367 0.38 -22.21 14.11
C LYS A 367 1.39 -21.15 13.69
N VAL A 368 1.23 -19.91 14.15
CA VAL A 368 2.22 -18.84 13.95
C VAL A 368 3.57 -19.20 14.57
N GLU A 369 3.59 -19.64 15.83
CA GLU A 369 4.82 -20.07 16.52
C GLU A 369 5.43 -21.34 15.92
N GLU A 370 4.62 -22.22 15.32
CA GLU A 370 5.11 -23.39 14.56
C GLU A 370 5.83 -22.98 13.28
N LEU A 371 5.25 -22.04 12.52
CA LEU A 371 5.81 -21.55 11.25
C LEU A 371 7.03 -20.64 11.47
N SER A 372 6.97 -19.78 12.49
CA SER A 372 8.01 -18.81 12.82
C SER A 372 8.13 -18.66 14.34
N PRO A 373 8.99 -19.47 15.00
CA PRO A 373 9.20 -19.38 16.44
C PRO A 373 9.64 -17.98 16.88
N GLY A 374 8.94 -17.40 17.85
CA GLY A 374 9.21 -16.04 18.32
C GLY A 374 8.82 -14.93 17.33
N PHE A 375 7.82 -15.19 16.48
CA PHE A 375 7.33 -14.24 15.47
C PHE A 375 7.07 -12.84 16.02
N SER A 376 6.31 -12.72 17.13
CA SER A 376 6.10 -11.44 17.78
C SER A 376 5.73 -11.60 19.26
N LYS A 377 5.97 -10.54 20.02
CA LYS A 377 5.54 -10.45 21.42
C LYS A 377 4.02 -10.54 21.55
N ALA A 378 3.30 -9.88 20.64
CA ALA A 378 1.85 -9.86 20.60
C ALA A 378 1.26 -11.27 20.43
N VAL A 379 1.82 -12.11 19.55
CA VAL A 379 1.38 -13.50 19.36
C VAL A 379 1.43 -14.28 20.68
N ARG A 380 2.56 -14.26 21.38
CA ARG A 380 2.71 -14.95 22.66
C ARG A 380 1.77 -14.41 23.74
N MET A 381 1.54 -13.10 23.74
CA MET A 381 0.56 -12.48 24.63
C MET A 381 -0.87 -12.96 24.33
N TYR A 382 -1.27 -13.05 23.06
CA TYR A 382 -2.58 -13.61 22.69
C TYR A 382 -2.70 -15.10 23.06
N ILE A 383 -1.64 -15.89 22.92
CA ILE A 383 -1.63 -17.28 23.38
C ILE A 383 -1.88 -17.34 24.90
N ALA A 384 -1.20 -16.49 25.67
CA ALA A 384 -1.41 -16.39 27.12
C ALA A 384 -2.86 -15.99 27.47
N LYS A 385 -3.42 -14.98 26.77
CA LYS A 385 -4.83 -14.56 26.90
C LYS A 385 -5.77 -15.74 26.66
N CYS A 386 -5.59 -16.49 25.57
CA CYS A 386 -6.44 -17.64 25.25
C CYS A 386 -6.37 -18.72 26.36
N TYR A 387 -5.18 -19.03 26.87
CA TYR A 387 -5.06 -19.99 27.98
C TYR A 387 -5.72 -19.50 29.27
N LYS A 388 -5.60 -18.21 29.58
CA LYS A 388 -6.28 -17.59 30.72
C LYS A 388 -7.80 -17.67 30.57
N ASP A 389 -8.34 -17.35 29.40
CA ASP A 389 -9.78 -17.38 29.11
C ASP A 389 -10.36 -18.81 29.19
N MET A 390 -9.53 -19.83 28.94
CA MET A 390 -9.86 -21.24 29.15
C MET A 390 -9.63 -21.74 30.59
N GLY A 391 -9.18 -20.87 31.51
CA GLY A 391 -8.91 -21.19 32.91
C GLY A 391 -7.58 -21.90 33.16
N ASN A 392 -6.70 -22.02 32.16
CA ASN A 392 -5.38 -22.63 32.31
C ASN A 392 -4.31 -21.58 32.65
N ASN A 393 -4.32 -21.11 33.90
CA ASN A 393 -3.39 -20.09 34.39
C ASN A 393 -1.92 -20.53 34.32
N SER A 394 -1.64 -21.83 34.45
CA SER A 394 -0.27 -22.36 34.38
C SER A 394 0.35 -22.19 32.99
N ALA A 395 -0.40 -22.52 31.94
CA ALA A 395 0.03 -22.32 30.56
C ALA A 395 0.07 -20.83 30.23
N ALA A 396 -0.89 -20.03 30.70
CA ALA A 396 -0.88 -18.58 30.52
C ALA A 396 0.42 -17.96 31.05
N LEU A 397 0.80 -18.25 32.30
CA LEU A 397 2.04 -17.74 32.91
C LEU A 397 3.30 -18.19 32.14
N LEU A 398 3.33 -19.43 31.65
CA LEU A 398 4.44 -19.92 30.83
C LEU A 398 4.59 -19.08 29.54
N TRP A 399 3.50 -18.87 28.82
CA TRP A 399 3.51 -18.08 27.59
C TRP A 399 3.81 -16.60 27.83
N MET A 400 3.39 -16.04 28.96
CA MET A 400 3.77 -14.68 29.36
C MET A 400 5.27 -14.56 29.62
N ASN A 401 5.90 -15.55 30.26
CA ASN A 401 7.35 -15.55 30.45
C ASN A 401 8.07 -15.65 29.11
N LEU A 402 7.61 -16.52 28.20
CA LEU A 402 8.14 -16.60 26.83
C LEU A 402 7.95 -15.28 26.07
N ALA A 403 6.86 -14.55 26.29
CA ALA A 403 6.65 -13.24 25.67
C ALA A 403 7.64 -12.19 26.19
N SER A 404 7.91 -12.16 27.50
CA SER A 404 8.88 -11.23 28.11
C SER A 404 10.34 -11.49 27.71
N GLU A 405 10.67 -12.69 27.21
CA GLU A 405 12.00 -12.99 26.65
C GLU A 405 12.26 -12.32 25.30
N LEU A 406 11.21 -11.88 24.59
CA LEU A 406 11.35 -11.19 23.30
C LEU A 406 11.69 -9.70 23.50
N PRO A 407 12.55 -9.11 22.64
CA PRO A 407 12.92 -7.71 22.73
C PRO A 407 11.73 -6.78 22.44
N VAL A 408 11.82 -5.53 22.92
CA VAL A 408 10.85 -4.47 22.62
C VAL A 408 11.46 -3.55 21.57
N ASN A 409 11.01 -3.69 20.32
CA ASN A 409 11.55 -2.93 19.18
C ASN A 409 10.52 -1.96 18.61
N THR A 410 9.24 -2.31 18.67
CA THR A 410 8.14 -1.55 18.07
C THR A 410 7.22 -0.94 19.14
N LYS A 411 6.40 0.02 18.72
CA LYS A 411 5.32 0.56 19.56
C LYS A 411 4.35 -0.54 20.02
N GLU A 412 3.98 -1.47 19.14
CA GLU A 412 3.14 -2.65 19.47
C GLU A 412 3.80 -3.52 20.55
N ASP A 413 5.12 -3.74 20.48
CA ASP A 413 5.83 -4.48 21.52
C ASP A 413 5.79 -3.77 22.87
N SER A 414 5.90 -2.44 22.87
CA SER A 414 5.84 -1.65 24.10
C SER A 414 4.45 -1.66 24.74
N GLU A 415 3.39 -1.61 23.93
CA GLU A 415 2.01 -1.76 24.37
C GLU A 415 1.76 -3.16 24.92
N THR A 416 2.27 -4.19 24.23
CA THR A 416 2.19 -5.59 24.66
C THR A 416 2.93 -5.83 25.98
N GLU A 417 4.10 -5.21 26.20
CA GLU A 417 4.84 -5.31 27.47
C GLU A 417 4.02 -4.72 28.63
N ARG A 418 3.38 -3.56 28.41
CA ARG A 418 2.50 -2.96 29.42
C ARG A 418 1.33 -3.90 29.74
N GLU A 419 0.69 -4.47 28.73
CA GLU A 419 -0.40 -5.44 28.94
C GLU A 419 0.07 -6.71 29.67
N LEU A 420 1.29 -7.18 29.39
CA LEU A 420 1.88 -8.34 30.08
C LEU A 420 2.02 -8.06 31.57
N GLU A 421 2.51 -6.88 31.95
CA GLU A 421 2.66 -6.48 33.34
C GLU A 421 1.30 -6.36 34.05
N GLU A 422 0.31 -5.74 33.40
CA GLU A 422 -1.06 -5.66 33.90
C GLU A 422 -1.65 -7.07 34.14
N MET A 423 -1.43 -8.00 33.21
CA MET A 423 -1.90 -9.36 33.35
C MET A 423 -1.15 -10.16 34.42
N ARG A 424 0.15 -9.91 34.63
CA ARG A 424 0.93 -10.52 35.72
C ARG A 424 0.38 -10.13 37.06
N SER A 425 0.02 -8.85 37.24
CA SER A 425 -0.61 -8.37 38.46
C SER A 425 -1.90 -9.12 38.77
N ILE A 426 -2.75 -9.35 37.76
CA ILE A 426 -4.05 -10.04 37.92
C ILE A 426 -3.87 -11.53 38.24
N LEU A 427 -2.80 -12.18 37.77
CA LEU A 427 -2.55 -13.62 38.01
C LEU A 427 -1.72 -13.89 39.28
N GLY A 428 -1.07 -12.86 39.82
CA GLY A 428 -0.31 -12.93 41.07
C GLY A 428 -1.14 -12.66 42.33
N GLU A 429 -2.32 -12.08 42.18
CA GLU A 429 -3.39 -11.98 43.20
C GLU A 429 -4.23 -13.27 43.24
#